data_AF-A0A855KIN9-F1
#
_entry.id   AF-A0A855KIN9-F1
#
_cell.length_a   1.000
_cell.length_b   1.000
_cell.length_c   1.000
_cell.angle_alpha   90.00
_cell.angle_beta   90.00
_cell.angle_gamma   90.00
#
_symmetry.space_group_name_H-M   'P 1'
#
loop_
_entity.id
_entity.type
_entity.pdbx_description
1 polymer ?
#
loop_
_entity_poly.entity_id
_entity_poly.type
_entity_poly.pdbx_seq_one_letter_code
_entity_poly.pdbx_strand_id
1 'polypeptide(L)'
;MAEKIISLIEYFGSQARTGKALGVSQATVSYWLSGAQKVSPEKALLAEVASCGAIKASSLCDLIARVEARHKLGESSAELPPPAPGPDGSVHPSSVGIEQ
;
A
#
# COMPACT_ATOMS: atom_id res chain seq x y z
N MET A 1 13.45 9.75 -10.72
CA MET A 1 13.85 8.51 -10.03
C MET A 1 15.20 8.68 -9.34
N ALA A 2 16.26 9.08 -10.05
CA ALA A 2 17.60 9.27 -9.47
C ALA A 2 17.62 10.15 -8.21
N GLU A 3 16.91 11.27 -8.20
CA GLU A 3 16.82 12.17 -7.03
C GLU A 3 16.28 11.46 -5.77
N LYS A 4 15.34 10.53 -5.93
CA LYS A 4 14.74 9.79 -4.82
C LYS A 4 15.67 8.73 -4.26
N ILE A 5 16.51 8.14 -5.13
CA ILE A 5 17.60 7.25 -4.72
C ILE A 5 18.68 8.04 -3.97
N ILE A 6 18.97 9.28 -4.39
CA ILE A 6 19.90 10.15 -3.67
C ILE A 6 19.36 10.46 -2.26
N SER A 7 18.10 10.88 -2.13
CA SER A 7 17.49 11.10 -0.81
C SER A 7 17.49 9.85 0.08
N LEU A 8 17.32 8.66 -0.52
CA LEU A 8 17.42 7.38 0.19
C LEU A 8 18.83 7.14 0.74
N ILE A 9 19.85 7.42 -0.07
CA ILE A 9 21.24 7.28 0.33
C ILE A 9 21.60 8.29 1.41
N GLU A 10 21.14 9.53 1.30
CA GLU A 10 21.36 10.58 2.29
C GLU A 10 20.69 10.22 3.62
N TYR A 11 19.47 9.68 3.59
CA TYR A 11 18.75 9.23 4.78
C TYR A 11 19.54 8.16 5.57
N PHE A 12 20.08 7.15 4.88
CA PHE A 12 20.92 6.13 5.52
C PHE A 12 22.39 6.56 5.70
N GLY A 13 22.78 7.68 5.11
CA GLY A 13 24.11 8.30 5.15
C GLY A 13 25.14 7.74 4.14
N SER A 14 24.92 6.57 3.54
CA SER A 14 25.79 6.07 2.47
C SER A 14 25.15 4.94 1.65
N GLN A 15 25.67 4.68 0.46
CA GLN A 15 25.20 3.59 -0.40
C GLN A 15 25.40 2.22 0.28
N ALA A 16 26.50 2.03 1.00
CA ALA A 16 26.76 0.79 1.73
C ALA A 16 25.79 0.59 2.90
N ARG A 17 25.47 1.65 3.65
CA ARG A 17 24.46 1.60 4.72
C ARG A 17 23.07 1.36 4.17
N THR A 18 22.72 2.00 3.06
CA THR A 18 21.47 1.76 2.33
C THR A 18 21.36 0.30 1.88
N GLY A 19 22.42 -0.24 1.28
CA GLY A 19 22.47 -1.64 0.87
C GLY A 19 22.25 -2.58 2.05
N LYS A 20 22.95 -2.34 3.18
CA LYS A 20 22.78 -3.14 4.40
C LYS A 20 21.36 -3.06 4.96
N ALA A 21 20.76 -1.87 5.00
CA ALA A 21 19.39 -1.68 5.48
C ALA A 21 18.35 -2.41 4.61
N LEU A 22 18.59 -2.48 3.30
CA LEU A 22 17.66 -3.09 2.34
C LEU A 22 18.02 -4.55 1.98
N GLY A 23 19.07 -5.10 2.58
CA GLY A 23 19.58 -6.44 2.26
C GLY A 23 20.03 -6.59 0.80
N VAL A 24 20.68 -5.57 0.23
CA VAL A 24 21.27 -5.58 -1.12
C VAL A 24 22.73 -5.16 -1.08
N SER A 25 23.46 -5.43 -2.16
CA SER A 25 24.85 -4.98 -2.28
C SER A 25 24.93 -3.47 -2.52
N GLN A 26 26.05 -2.84 -2.14
CA GLN A 26 26.31 -1.44 -2.46
C GLN A 26 26.33 -1.19 -3.98
N ALA A 27 26.80 -2.15 -4.77
CA ALA A 27 26.78 -2.08 -6.23
C ALA A 27 25.34 -1.99 -6.78
N THR A 28 24.39 -2.73 -6.19
CA THR A 28 22.97 -2.64 -6.54
C THR A 28 22.44 -1.23 -6.36
N VAL A 29 22.81 -0.55 -5.26
CA VAL A 29 22.43 0.84 -5.00
C VAL A 29 23.04 1.78 -6.05
N SER A 30 24.28 1.53 -6.49
CA SER A 30 24.91 2.27 -7.58
C SER A 30 24.20 2.07 -8.92
N TYR A 31 23.73 0.85 -9.22
CA TYR A 31 22.93 0.60 -10.43
C TYR A 31 21.57 1.29 -10.43
N TRP A 32 20.97 1.49 -9.26
CA TRP A 32 19.75 2.30 -9.14
C TRP A 32 20.02 3.78 -9.40
N LEU A 33 21.16 4.31 -8.93
CA LEU A 33 21.56 5.69 -9.20
C LEU A 33 21.83 5.94 -10.68
N SER A 34 22.51 5.02 -11.36
CA SER A 34 22.79 5.12 -12.79
C SER A 34 21.55 4.86 -13.66
N GLY A 35 20.45 4.37 -13.06
CA GLY A 35 19.25 3.96 -13.78
C GLY A 35 19.44 2.66 -14.59
N ALA A 36 20.58 1.99 -14.47
CA ALA A 36 20.85 0.72 -15.13
C ALA A 36 19.91 -0.39 -14.65
N GLN A 37 19.48 -0.32 -13.38
CA GLN A 37 18.53 -1.25 -12.81
C GLN A 37 17.40 -0.50 -12.10
N LYS A 38 16.16 -1.00 -12.26
CA LYS A 38 15.00 -0.47 -11.54
C LYS A 38 14.92 -1.05 -10.12
N VAL A 39 14.34 -0.29 -9.20
CA VAL A 39 14.05 -0.77 -7.84
C VAL A 39 12.86 -1.73 -7.90
N SER A 40 13.06 -2.96 -7.43
CA SER A 40 11.98 -3.95 -7.34
C SER A 40 10.92 -3.51 -6.32
N PRO A 41 9.65 -3.88 -6.49
CA PRO A 41 8.57 -3.51 -5.56
C PRO A 41 8.88 -3.90 -4.10
N GLU A 42 9.43 -5.09 -3.88
CA GLU A 42 9.83 -5.57 -2.54
C GLU A 42 10.83 -4.62 -1.87
N LYS A 43 11.85 -4.16 -2.61
CA LYS A 43 12.87 -3.26 -2.08
C LYS A 43 12.35 -1.84 -1.86
N ALA A 44 11.41 -1.40 -2.70
CA ALA A 44 10.75 -0.11 -2.52
C ALA A 44 9.89 -0.09 -1.24
N LEU A 45 9.15 -1.17 -0.95
CA LEU A 45 8.39 -1.31 0.31
C LEU A 45 9.32 -1.38 1.52
N LEU A 46 10.39 -2.18 1.42
CA LEU A 46 11.37 -2.28 2.50
C LEU A 46 12.04 -0.93 2.78
N ALA A 47 12.30 -0.11 1.76
CA ALA A 47 12.83 1.24 1.91
C ALA A 47 11.86 2.18 2.62
N GLU A 48 10.56 2.07 2.36
CA GLU A 48 9.54 2.85 3.07
C GLU A 48 9.48 2.46 4.54
N VAL A 49 9.45 1.16 4.85
CA VAL A 49 9.44 0.67 6.24
C VAL A 49 10.72 1.06 6.98
N ALA A 50 11.89 0.84 6.37
CA ALA A 50 13.18 1.14 6.98
C ALA A 50 13.43 2.65 7.16
N SER A 51 12.74 3.49 6.39
CA SER A 51 12.78 4.96 6.53
C SER A 51 11.62 5.53 7.34
N CYS A 52 10.82 4.67 7.98
CA CYS A 52 9.62 5.05 8.73
C CYS A 52 8.66 5.96 7.92
N GLY A 53 8.52 5.70 6.62
CA GLY A 53 7.66 6.46 5.71
C GLY A 53 8.27 7.78 5.19
N ALA A 54 9.52 8.12 5.54
CA ALA A 54 10.18 9.31 5.00
C ALA A 54 10.33 9.24 3.46
N ILE A 55 10.52 8.03 2.92
CA ILE A 55 10.62 7.78 1.49
C ILE A 55 9.53 6.81 1.08
N LYS A 56 8.61 7.28 0.22
CA LYS A 56 7.50 6.45 -0.24
C LYS A 56 7.93 5.41 -1.26
N ALA A 57 7.39 4.21 -1.13
CA ALA A 57 7.64 3.10 -2.04
C ALA A 57 7.15 3.43 -3.47
N SER A 58 6.02 4.12 -3.60
CA SER A 58 5.51 4.63 -4.89
C SER A 58 6.43 5.65 -5.56
N SER A 59 7.30 6.32 -4.81
CA SER A 59 8.29 7.24 -5.37
C SER A 59 9.53 6.52 -5.93
N LEU A 60 9.74 5.26 -5.54
CA LEU A 60 10.87 4.42 -5.97
C LEU A 60 10.48 3.41 -7.07
N CYS A 61 9.22 2.99 -7.10
CA CYS A 61 8.73 1.98 -8.04
C CYS A 61 7.39 2.39 -8.67
N ASP A 62 7.39 2.60 -9.99
CA ASP A 62 6.20 3.01 -10.75
C ASP A 62 5.04 2.00 -10.64
N LEU A 63 5.35 0.71 -10.50
CA LEU A 63 4.33 -0.32 -10.31
C LEU A 63 3.54 -0.10 -9.03
N ILE A 64 4.22 0.27 -7.94
CA ILE A 64 3.57 0.58 -6.65
C ILE A 64 2.71 1.83 -6.81
N ALA A 65 3.23 2.89 -7.44
CA ALA A 65 2.46 4.11 -7.71
C ALA A 65 1.15 3.83 -8.48
N ARG A 66 1.22 2.96 -9.50
CA ARG A 66 0.05 2.55 -10.29
C ARG A 66 -0.96 1.73 -9.47
N VAL A 67 -0.48 0.85 -8.60
CA VAL A 67 -1.34 0.05 -7.71
C VAL A 67 -2.04 0.95 -6.68
N GLU A 68 -1.30 1.85 -6.04
CA GLU A 68 -1.86 2.83 -5.09
C GLU A 68 -2.91 3.73 -5.75
N ALA A 69 -2.65 4.21 -6.96
CA ALA A 69 -3.59 5.05 -7.70
C ALA A 69 -4.93 4.31 -8.00
N ARG A 70 -4.88 3.01 -8.30
CA ARG A 70 -6.08 2.20 -8.49
C ARG A 70 -6.85 1.96 -7.20
N HIS A 71 -6.17 1.74 -6.09
CA HIS A 71 -6.81 1.56 -4.78
C HIS A 71 -7.58 2.82 -4.37
N LYS A 72 -6.95 4.00 -4.51
CA LYS A 72 -7.59 5.30 -4.20
C LYS A 72 -8.84 5.57 -5.05
N LEU A 73 -8.88 5.06 -6.29
CA LEU A 73 -10.06 5.22 -7.16
C LEU A 73 -11.20 4.28 -6.76
N GLY A 74 -10.91 3.12 -6.16
CA GLY A 74 -11.91 2.16 -5.70
C GLY A 74 -12.58 2.55 -4.38
N GLU A 75 -11.84 3.19 -3.48
CA GLU A 75 -12.36 3.60 -2.15
C GLU A 75 -13.33 4.79 -2.21
N SER A 76 -13.27 5.60 -3.28
CA SER A 76 -14.24 6.68 -3.50
C SER A 76 -15.61 6.18 -3.99
N SER A 77 -15.76 4.89 -4.29
CA SER A 77 -16.98 4.32 -4.88
C SER A 77 -17.72 3.34 -3.95
N ALA A 78 -17.24 3.15 -2.72
CA ALA A 78 -17.88 2.32 -1.71
C ALA A 78 -18.67 3.17 -0.69
N GLU A 79 -19.35 4.21 -1.14
CA GLU A 79 -20.55 4.64 -0.44
C GLU A 79 -21.65 3.65 -0.84
N LEU A 80 -21.79 2.58 -0.05
CA LEU A 80 -22.94 1.70 -0.15
C LEU A 80 -24.20 2.58 0.02
N PRO A 81 -25.16 2.57 -0.92
CA PRO A 81 -26.44 3.20 -0.66
C PRO A 81 -27.05 2.58 0.61
N PRO A 82 -27.79 3.36 1.42
CA PRO A 82 -28.42 2.83 2.63
C PRO A 82 -29.21 1.57 2.27
N PRO A 83 -29.16 0.53 3.12
CA PRO A 83 -29.93 -0.69 2.87
C PRO A 83 -31.38 -0.26 2.66
N ALA A 84 -31.93 -0.60 1.50
CA ALA A 84 -33.32 -0.30 1.18
C ALA A 84 -34.18 -0.75 2.36
N PRO A 85 -35.06 0.12 2.91
CA PRO A 85 -36.00 -0.28 3.94
C PRO A 85 -36.84 -1.43 3.38
N GLY A 86 -36.51 -2.66 3.77
CA GLY A 86 -37.31 -3.82 3.41
C GLY A 86 -38.72 -3.63 3.99
N PRO A 87 -39.77 -4.05 3.27
CA PRO A 87 -41.12 -3.94 3.79
C PRO A 87 -41.25 -4.79 5.06
N ASP A 88 -41.78 -4.13 6.08
CA ASP A 88 -42.13 -4.61 7.40
C ASP A 88 -42.82 -5.99 7.33
N GLY A 89 -42.07 -7.04 7.63
CA GLY A 89 -42.55 -8.41 7.75
C GLY A 89 -42.96 -8.71 9.18
N SER A 90 -43.87 -7.93 9.75
CA SER A 90 -44.44 -8.19 11.07
C SER A 90 -45.37 -9.41 10.99
N VAL A 91 -44.81 -10.60 11.27
CA VAL A 91 -45.59 -11.81 11.48
C VAL A 91 -45.83 -11.98 12.98
N HIS A 92 -47.08 -11.74 13.39
CA HIS A 92 -47.55 -11.93 14.75
C HIS A 92 -47.93 -13.40 14.96
N PRO A 93 -47.26 -14.20 15.82
CA PRO A 93 -47.80 -15.49 16.22
C PRO A 93 -48.74 -15.26 17.41
N SER A 94 -50.02 -14.99 17.14
CA SER A 94 -51.05 -15.01 18.18
C SER A 94 -51.91 -16.26 18.09
N SER A 95 -52.00 -16.91 19.26
CA SER A 95 -53.03 -17.84 19.72
C SER A 95 -52.92 -19.31 19.34
N VAL A 96 -52.18 -20.05 20.18
CA VAL A 96 -52.54 -21.44 20.47
C VAL A 96 -53.72 -21.40 21.45
N GLY A 97 -54.86 -21.94 21.02
CA GLY A 97 -56.05 -22.13 21.83
C GLY A 97 -56.77 -23.33 21.25
N ILE A 98 -56.39 -24.53 21.70
CA ILE A 98 -57.18 -25.74 21.52
C ILE A 98 -57.58 -26.16 22.94
N GLU A 99 -58.83 -25.87 23.27
CA GLU A 99 -59.57 -26.51 24.36
C GLU A 99 -59.63 -28.02 24.13
N GLN A 100 -59.38 -28.79 25.19
CA GLN A 100 -60.13 -30.00 25.54
C GLN A 100 -60.14 -30.15 27.07
#